data_AF-A0A450TGL2-F1
#
_entry.id   AF-A0A450TGL2-F1
#
_cell.length_a   1.000
_cell.length_b   1.000
_cell.length_c   1.000
_cell.angle_alpha   90.00
_cell.angle_beta   90.00
_cell.angle_gamma   90.00
#
_symmetry.space_group_name_H-M   'P 1'
#
loop_
_entity.id
_entity.type
_entity.pdbx_description
1 polymer ?
#
loop_
_entity_poly.entity_id
_entity_poly.type
_entity_poly.pdbx_seq_one_letter_code
_entity_poly.pdbx_strand_id
1 'polypeptide(L)'
;MRWISNTDSVENNEPTVLAIFETLVAVVAYWGIAWWLDTHIHLLISICVAPLLLLRSPESTDRGVRWFLAYMNGITEITPENTPGRFWGIVLFALVISAACAYGLAHVFLVGHEGWALFARAFGVGVLTGIIGVMAAVAVAVAVVGAGTGAVAVAVVGAVAVAAAGAGAIAGAGAVAGAGAVAGAVAVAVGIAPVFVVLFFFVSFAAGVWLRSLGVRVVATLRHPVRGIRAVPNNWRRILLAMDSHHAPELVPGLSAHEEELSLPGMIKEIRTGDWEDRLMGGLLLPIFFLPGLLYRWSLKSTCWLYLPLIYLGGGLGWSLDFAREPSLDSAREPSLGFAREPSSDAKEKGLLVAGLHKSRWESSRRWLMLLVVGSAVVTTAINHPAFGTVMREFLASVPKFLGFLPPVFALLTEHAADLAYLWAFDFNGPNLAPWQWLNILGAVITGLIFFYSDRVDRVWRLAKEQDSAAAPESTQVSVLLGMARVRNLCAVLYVLLAFGYVFLALGGVDAAGFAGWLAPVDALYGPYL
;
A
#
# COMPACT_ATOMS: atom_id res chain seq x y z
N MET A 1 -6.09 24.08 -9.30
CA MET A 1 -6.28 22.89 -8.45
C MET A 1 -7.77 22.62 -8.38
N ARG A 2 -8.24 21.43 -8.73
CA ARG A 2 -9.68 21.11 -8.72
C ARG A 2 -10.14 20.75 -7.30
N TRP A 3 -11.41 20.94 -6.99
CA TRP A 3 -11.97 20.52 -5.69
C TRP A 3 -12.15 19.00 -5.61
N ILE A 4 -12.73 18.41 -6.66
CA ILE A 4 -13.09 16.98 -6.77
C ILE A 4 -12.49 16.42 -8.06
N SER A 5 -12.13 15.13 -8.04
CA SER A 5 -11.59 14.40 -9.18
C SER A 5 -12.69 13.95 -10.16
N ASN A 6 -12.35 13.96 -11.44
CA ASN A 6 -13.11 13.29 -12.50
C ASN A 6 -12.15 12.36 -13.28
N THR A 7 -12.67 11.50 -14.15
CA THR A 7 -11.87 10.52 -14.90
C THR A 7 -10.71 11.19 -15.65
N ASP A 8 -10.98 12.29 -16.37
CA ASP A 8 -9.96 13.04 -17.12
C ASP A 8 -8.87 13.63 -16.22
N SER A 9 -9.25 14.21 -15.07
CA SER A 9 -8.33 14.78 -14.08
C SER A 9 -7.44 13.69 -13.49
N VAL A 10 -7.99 12.49 -13.26
CA VAL A 10 -7.24 11.35 -12.75
C VAL A 10 -6.29 10.78 -13.80
N GLU A 11 -6.67 10.76 -15.07
CA GLU A 11 -5.81 10.36 -16.19
C GLU A 11 -4.65 11.34 -16.42
N ASN A 12 -4.92 12.64 -16.30
CA ASN A 12 -3.92 13.71 -16.42
C ASN A 12 -3.08 13.94 -15.15
N ASN A 13 -3.31 13.17 -14.08
CA ASN A 13 -2.66 13.35 -12.77
C ASN A 13 -2.81 14.78 -12.19
N GLU A 14 -3.94 15.44 -12.50
CA GLU A 14 -4.24 16.77 -11.98
C GLU A 14 -4.55 16.68 -10.48
N PRO A 15 -3.86 17.47 -9.62
CA PRO A 15 -4.05 17.36 -8.19
C PRO A 15 -5.38 17.99 -7.75
N THR A 16 -6.08 17.30 -6.85
CA THR A 16 -7.36 17.72 -6.27
C THR A 16 -7.25 18.00 -4.78
N VAL A 17 -8.03 18.96 -4.30
CA VAL A 17 -8.05 19.36 -2.89
C VAL A 17 -8.56 18.21 -2.02
N LEU A 18 -9.61 17.51 -2.47
CA LEU A 18 -10.18 16.38 -1.73
C LEU A 18 -9.18 15.23 -1.59
N ALA A 19 -8.43 14.88 -2.63
CA ALA A 19 -7.45 13.80 -2.57
C ALA A 19 -6.34 14.09 -1.54
N ILE A 20 -5.84 15.33 -1.51
CA ILE A 20 -4.83 15.79 -0.53
C ILE A 20 -5.39 15.76 0.89
N PHE A 21 -6.62 16.25 1.08
CA PHE A 21 -7.28 16.22 2.38
C PHE A 21 -7.44 14.79 2.90
N GLU A 22 -7.95 13.88 2.05
CA GLU A 22 -8.04 12.45 2.36
C GLU A 22 -6.69 11.84 2.71
N THR A 23 -5.60 12.25 2.04
CA THR A 23 -4.26 11.79 2.38
C THR A 23 -3.86 12.20 3.78
N LEU A 24 -4.09 13.45 4.18
CA LEU A 24 -3.81 13.93 5.53
C LEU A 24 -4.66 13.19 6.57
N VAL A 25 -5.96 13.03 6.31
CA VAL A 25 -6.88 12.29 7.19
C VAL A 25 -6.45 10.83 7.33
N ALA A 26 -6.06 10.17 6.23
CA ALA A 26 -5.61 8.77 6.26
C ALA A 26 -4.34 8.61 7.09
N VAL A 27 -3.37 9.52 6.99
CA VAL A 27 -2.16 9.50 7.81
C VAL A 27 -2.52 9.62 9.30
N VAL A 28 -3.31 10.62 9.68
CA VAL A 28 -3.72 10.84 11.07
C VAL A 28 -4.51 9.66 11.61
N ALA A 29 -5.45 9.13 10.83
CA ALA A 29 -6.29 8.00 11.24
C ALA A 29 -5.45 6.72 11.46
N TYR A 30 -4.54 6.38 10.54
CA TYR A 30 -3.73 5.16 10.67
C TYR A 30 -2.72 5.23 11.82
N TRP A 31 -2.11 6.40 12.05
CA TRP A 31 -1.25 6.61 13.22
C TRP A 31 -2.07 6.63 14.52
N GLY A 32 -3.27 7.21 14.50
CA GLY A 32 -4.20 7.17 15.63
C GLY A 32 -4.62 5.74 15.98
N ILE A 33 -4.91 4.90 14.98
CA ILE A 33 -5.19 3.47 15.17
C ILE A 33 -3.96 2.75 15.72
N ALA A 34 -2.76 3.07 15.22
CA ALA A 34 -1.53 2.46 15.72
C ALA A 34 -1.28 2.77 17.19
N TRP A 35 -1.49 4.03 17.58
CA TRP A 35 -1.42 4.45 18.97
C TRP A 35 -2.50 3.74 19.80
N TRP A 36 -3.76 3.75 19.34
CA TRP A 36 -4.89 3.24 20.12
C TRP A 36 -4.83 1.72 20.35
N LEU A 37 -4.36 0.96 19.36
CA LEU A 37 -4.23 -0.49 19.43
C LEU A 37 -2.86 -0.96 19.97
N ASP A 38 -1.94 -0.03 20.24
CA ASP A 38 -0.55 -0.31 20.58
C ASP A 38 0.12 -1.33 19.63
N THR A 39 -0.25 -1.25 18.35
CA THR A 39 0.26 -2.15 17.32
C THR A 39 0.47 -1.42 16.00
N HIS A 40 1.61 -1.68 15.38
CA HIS A 40 2.01 -1.09 14.12
C HIS A 40 1.83 -2.05 12.93
N ILE A 41 1.22 -3.22 13.18
CA ILE A 41 1.13 -4.30 12.18
C ILE A 41 0.36 -3.86 10.93
N HIS A 42 -0.74 -3.10 11.08
CA HIS A 42 -1.51 -2.60 9.93
C HIS A 42 -0.71 -1.59 9.08
N LEU A 43 0.07 -0.70 9.72
CA LEU A 43 0.99 0.20 9.02
C LEU A 43 2.06 -0.60 8.27
N LEU A 44 2.62 -1.63 8.90
CA LEU A 44 3.65 -2.46 8.30
C LEU A 44 3.12 -3.26 7.10
N ILE A 45 1.96 -3.89 7.25
CA ILE A 45 1.27 -4.55 6.15
C ILE A 45 1.03 -3.56 5.01
N SER A 46 0.57 -2.33 5.32
CA SER A 46 0.38 -1.29 4.31
C SER A 46 1.65 -0.99 3.54
N ILE A 47 2.78 -0.84 4.26
CA ILE A 47 4.10 -0.56 3.67
C ILE A 47 4.59 -1.74 2.82
N CYS A 48 4.34 -2.98 3.24
CA CYS A 48 4.74 -4.17 2.48
C CYS A 48 3.90 -4.36 1.21
N VAL A 49 2.61 -4.03 1.27
CA VAL A 49 1.68 -4.25 0.15
C VAL A 49 1.73 -3.08 -0.84
N ALA A 50 2.03 -1.85 -0.38
CA ALA A 50 2.04 -0.64 -1.22
C ALA A 50 2.89 -0.74 -2.51
N PRO A 51 4.12 -1.31 -2.50
CA PRO A 51 4.93 -1.46 -3.71
C PRO A 51 4.20 -2.24 -4.81
N LEU A 52 3.37 -3.23 -4.47
CA LEU A 52 2.65 -4.03 -5.47
C LEU A 52 1.68 -3.18 -6.31
N LEU A 53 1.12 -2.10 -5.76
CA LEU A 53 0.30 -1.18 -6.55
C LEU A 53 1.11 -0.08 -7.22
N LEU A 54 2.13 0.43 -6.53
CA LEU A 54 2.98 1.46 -7.10
C LEU A 54 3.75 0.95 -8.32
N LEU A 55 4.09 -0.34 -8.35
CA LEU A 55 4.77 -1.00 -9.46
C LEU A 55 3.86 -1.31 -10.66
N ARG A 56 2.60 -0.88 -10.67
CA ARG A 56 1.68 -1.18 -11.78
C ARG A 56 2.02 -0.37 -13.04
N SER A 57 2.47 -1.01 -14.11
CA SER A 57 2.59 -0.33 -15.42
C SER A 57 1.27 -0.38 -16.22
N PRO A 58 1.06 0.50 -17.22
CA PRO A 58 -0.11 0.42 -18.11
C PRO A 58 -0.26 -0.96 -18.76
N GLU A 59 0.85 -1.58 -19.18
CA GLU A 59 0.85 -2.91 -19.81
C GLU A 59 0.53 -4.04 -18.83
N SER A 60 0.99 -3.91 -17.58
CA SER A 60 0.55 -4.81 -16.51
C SER A 60 -0.94 -4.67 -16.24
N THR A 61 -1.48 -3.45 -16.34
CA THR A 61 -2.89 -3.18 -16.10
C THR A 61 -3.75 -3.82 -17.17
N ASP A 62 -3.45 -3.53 -18.44
CA ASP A 62 -4.11 -4.12 -19.61
C ASP A 62 -4.05 -5.65 -19.60
N ARG A 63 -2.87 -6.22 -19.30
CA ARG A 63 -2.72 -7.68 -19.18
C ARG A 63 -3.53 -8.26 -18.03
N GLY A 64 -3.58 -7.57 -16.90
CA GLY A 64 -4.40 -7.95 -15.75
C GLY A 64 -5.89 -7.99 -16.10
N VAL A 65 -6.39 -6.95 -16.78
CA VAL A 65 -7.78 -6.89 -17.27
C VAL A 65 -8.06 -8.05 -18.21
N ARG A 66 -7.21 -8.28 -19.23
CA ARG A 66 -7.40 -9.39 -20.18
C ARG A 66 -7.44 -10.76 -19.51
N TRP A 67 -6.57 -11.03 -18.54
CA TRP A 67 -6.58 -12.31 -17.82
C TRP A 67 -7.79 -12.46 -16.92
N PHE A 68 -8.24 -11.36 -16.30
CA PHE A 68 -9.43 -11.38 -15.46
C PHE A 68 -10.69 -11.61 -16.29
N LEU A 69 -10.84 -10.91 -17.42
CA LEU A 69 -11.95 -11.13 -18.36
C LEU A 69 -11.93 -12.54 -18.97
N ALA A 70 -10.76 -13.05 -19.35
CA ALA A 70 -10.64 -14.44 -19.83
C ALA A 70 -11.07 -15.46 -18.78
N TYR A 71 -10.86 -15.16 -17.49
CA TYR A 71 -11.36 -15.98 -16.39
C TYR A 71 -12.89 -15.85 -16.24
N MET A 72 -13.42 -14.62 -16.20
CA MET A 72 -14.87 -14.38 -16.06
C MET A 72 -15.67 -14.98 -17.23
N ASN A 73 -15.13 -14.91 -18.45
CA ASN A 73 -15.76 -15.44 -19.66
C ASN A 73 -15.55 -16.96 -19.84
N GLY A 74 -15.01 -17.66 -18.85
CA GLY A 74 -14.80 -19.11 -18.92
C GLY A 74 -13.77 -19.57 -19.95
N ILE A 75 -12.99 -18.67 -20.57
CA ILE A 75 -11.98 -19.05 -21.59
C ILE A 75 -10.86 -19.89 -20.95
N THR A 76 -10.60 -19.68 -19.66
CA THR A 76 -9.64 -20.48 -18.89
C THR A 76 -10.33 -21.56 -18.05
N GLU A 77 -11.33 -22.25 -18.60
CA GLU A 77 -12.03 -23.29 -17.86
C GLU A 77 -11.07 -24.42 -17.50
N ILE A 78 -10.80 -24.56 -16.20
CA ILE A 78 -10.00 -25.65 -15.65
C ILE A 78 -10.95 -26.80 -15.40
N THR A 79 -11.21 -27.61 -16.43
CA THR A 79 -12.04 -28.81 -16.27
C THR A 79 -11.19 -30.01 -15.85
N PRO A 80 -11.77 -30.95 -15.08
CA PRO A 80 -11.11 -32.21 -14.75
C PRO A 80 -10.75 -33.02 -16.00
N GLU A 81 -11.48 -32.83 -17.10
CA GLU A 81 -11.25 -33.51 -18.37
C GLU A 81 -10.07 -32.90 -19.17
N ASN A 82 -10.05 -31.57 -19.31
CA ASN A 82 -9.04 -30.91 -20.16
C ASN A 82 -7.70 -30.70 -19.44
N THR A 83 -7.73 -30.46 -18.13
CA THR A 83 -6.52 -30.12 -17.34
C THR A 83 -6.50 -30.78 -15.95
N PRO A 84 -6.60 -32.12 -15.86
CA PRO A 84 -6.80 -32.85 -14.61
C PRO A 84 -5.76 -32.52 -13.54
N GLY A 85 -4.48 -32.44 -13.89
CA GLY A 85 -3.41 -32.14 -12.94
C GLY A 85 -3.52 -30.75 -12.32
N ARG A 86 -3.94 -29.74 -13.09
CA ARG A 86 -4.16 -28.37 -12.57
C ARG A 86 -5.42 -28.31 -11.72
N PHE A 87 -6.49 -28.96 -12.15
CA PHE A 87 -7.74 -29.04 -11.41
C PHE A 87 -7.52 -29.67 -10.02
N TRP A 88 -7.01 -30.91 -9.98
CA TRP A 88 -6.78 -31.62 -8.73
C TRP A 88 -5.69 -30.98 -7.88
N GLY A 89 -4.69 -30.35 -8.49
CA GLY A 89 -3.70 -29.55 -7.77
C GLY A 89 -4.33 -28.38 -7.02
N ILE A 90 -5.26 -27.64 -7.66
CA ILE A 90 -5.98 -26.54 -7.01
C ILE A 90 -6.90 -27.05 -5.90
N VAL A 91 -7.63 -28.14 -6.13
CA VAL A 91 -8.51 -28.75 -5.13
C VAL A 91 -7.72 -29.21 -3.91
N LEU A 92 -6.61 -29.92 -4.12
CA LEU A 92 -5.73 -30.38 -3.04
C LEU A 92 -5.14 -29.19 -2.27
N PHE A 93 -4.68 -28.16 -2.98
CA PHE A 93 -4.14 -26.96 -2.34
C PHE A 93 -5.18 -26.22 -1.50
N ALA A 94 -6.40 -26.07 -2.01
CA ALA A 94 -7.52 -25.47 -1.29
C ALA A 94 -7.88 -26.29 -0.04
N LEU A 95 -7.88 -27.62 -0.15
CA LEU A 95 -8.12 -28.53 0.97
C LEU A 95 -7.05 -28.35 2.06
N VAL A 96 -5.77 -28.32 1.68
CA VAL A 96 -4.65 -28.16 2.62
C VAL A 96 -4.71 -26.80 3.33
N ILE A 97 -4.93 -25.71 2.60
CA ILE A 97 -5.08 -24.38 3.21
C ILE A 97 -6.27 -24.37 4.17
N SER A 98 -7.40 -24.92 3.75
CA SER A 98 -8.60 -24.96 4.58
C SER A 98 -8.39 -25.75 5.87
N ALA A 99 -7.74 -26.91 5.78
CA ALA A 99 -7.39 -27.72 6.93
C ALA A 99 -6.42 -26.99 7.87
N ALA A 100 -5.41 -26.32 7.33
CA ALA A 100 -4.46 -25.53 8.11
C ALA A 100 -5.15 -24.34 8.82
N CYS A 101 -6.02 -23.61 8.12
CA CYS A 101 -6.80 -22.53 8.69
C CYS A 101 -7.75 -23.03 9.78
N ALA A 102 -8.48 -24.13 9.53
CA ALA A 102 -9.37 -24.73 10.51
C ALA A 102 -8.61 -25.18 11.76
N TYR A 103 -7.43 -25.80 11.59
CA TYR A 103 -6.56 -26.21 12.70
C TYR A 103 -6.06 -25.00 13.51
N GLY A 104 -5.56 -23.96 12.84
CA GLY A 104 -5.08 -22.75 13.51
C GLY A 104 -6.19 -22.01 14.26
N LEU A 105 -7.35 -21.86 13.63
CA LEU A 105 -8.54 -21.26 14.26
C LEU A 105 -9.02 -22.11 15.43
N ALA A 106 -9.04 -23.44 15.30
CA ALA A 106 -9.42 -24.32 16.40
C ALA A 106 -8.52 -24.10 17.62
N HIS A 107 -7.20 -23.98 17.43
CA HIS A 107 -6.28 -23.73 18.53
C HIS A 107 -6.54 -22.37 19.21
N VAL A 108 -6.77 -21.31 18.44
CA VAL A 108 -6.99 -19.95 18.99
C VAL A 108 -8.37 -19.81 19.63
N PHE A 109 -9.40 -20.40 19.03
CA PHE A 109 -10.78 -20.18 19.46
C PHE A 109 -11.27 -21.19 20.50
N LEU A 110 -10.81 -22.45 20.46
CA LEU A 110 -11.37 -23.52 21.30
C LEU A 110 -10.58 -23.75 22.58
N VAL A 111 -9.26 -23.53 22.58
CA VAL A 111 -8.42 -23.80 23.75
C VAL A 111 -8.69 -22.78 24.85
N GLY A 112 -8.94 -23.25 26.08
CA GLY A 112 -9.15 -22.40 27.25
C GLY A 112 -10.59 -21.91 27.46
N HIS A 113 -11.56 -22.41 26.71
CA HIS A 113 -12.98 -22.06 26.86
C HIS A 113 -13.84 -23.28 27.20
N GLU A 114 -14.81 -23.09 28.09
CA GLU A 114 -15.76 -24.13 28.52
C GLU A 114 -17.22 -23.66 28.35
N GLY A 115 -18.17 -24.60 28.46
CA GLY A 115 -19.62 -24.32 28.42
C GLY A 115 -20.12 -23.73 27.09
N TRP A 116 -21.02 -22.74 27.19
CA TRP A 116 -21.67 -22.12 26.02
C TRP A 116 -20.71 -21.38 25.08
N ALA A 117 -19.61 -20.84 25.61
CA ALA A 117 -18.60 -20.18 24.80
C ALA A 117 -17.86 -21.18 23.89
N LEU A 118 -17.51 -22.36 24.42
CA LEU A 118 -16.92 -23.44 23.62
C LEU A 118 -17.91 -23.93 22.56
N PHE A 119 -19.19 -24.11 22.92
CA PHE A 119 -20.23 -24.52 21.98
C PHE A 119 -20.39 -23.52 20.83
N ALA A 120 -20.53 -22.23 21.11
CA ALA A 120 -20.70 -21.20 20.06
C ALA A 120 -19.48 -21.11 19.13
N ARG A 121 -18.27 -21.27 19.68
CA ARG A 121 -17.02 -21.24 18.89
C ARG A 121 -16.81 -22.51 18.07
N ALA A 122 -17.08 -23.68 18.65
CA ALA A 122 -17.05 -24.95 17.92
C ALA A 122 -18.11 -24.98 16.82
N PHE A 123 -19.30 -24.44 17.09
CA PHE A 123 -20.35 -24.26 16.09
C PHE A 123 -19.88 -23.32 14.97
N GLY A 124 -19.27 -22.17 15.30
CA GLY A 124 -18.71 -21.25 14.31
C GLY A 124 -17.64 -21.90 13.42
N VAL A 125 -16.70 -22.65 14.02
CA VAL A 125 -15.68 -23.42 13.27
C VAL A 125 -16.33 -24.51 12.42
N GLY A 126 -17.33 -25.22 12.94
CA GLY A 126 -18.07 -26.25 12.22
C GLY A 126 -18.85 -25.71 11.03
N VAL A 127 -19.53 -24.57 11.19
CA VAL A 127 -20.22 -23.86 10.10
C VAL A 127 -19.20 -23.43 9.04
N LEU A 128 -18.08 -22.83 9.44
CA LEU A 128 -17.02 -22.42 8.51
C LEU A 128 -16.46 -23.62 7.71
N THR A 129 -16.17 -24.72 8.40
CA THR A 129 -15.65 -25.95 7.77
C THR A 129 -16.69 -26.59 6.86
N GLY A 130 -17.96 -26.59 7.25
CA GLY A 130 -19.09 -27.05 6.45
C GLY A 130 -19.27 -26.21 5.19
N ILE A 131 -19.16 -24.89 5.28
CA ILE A 131 -19.19 -23.98 4.12
C ILE A 131 -18.06 -24.34 3.16
N ILE A 132 -16.83 -24.49 3.65
CA ILE A 132 -15.69 -24.89 2.82
C ILE A 132 -15.96 -26.23 2.12
N GLY A 133 -16.50 -27.22 2.84
CA GLY A 133 -16.84 -28.53 2.29
C GLY A 133 -17.91 -28.46 1.20
N VAL A 134 -18.99 -27.69 1.43
CA VAL A 134 -20.05 -27.45 0.44
C VAL A 134 -19.49 -26.73 -0.78
N MET A 135 -18.65 -25.71 -0.60
CA MET A 135 -18.01 -24.99 -1.70
C MET A 135 -17.13 -25.91 -2.55
N ALA A 136 -16.34 -26.80 -1.92
CA ALA A 136 -15.54 -27.79 -2.62
C ALA A 136 -16.42 -28.79 -3.38
N ALA A 137 -17.50 -29.27 -2.77
CA ALA A 137 -18.44 -30.19 -3.39
C ALA A 137 -19.18 -29.55 -4.58
N VAL A 138 -19.63 -28.30 -4.45
CA VAL A 138 -20.27 -27.53 -5.53
C VAL A 138 -19.28 -27.28 -6.66
N ALA A 139 -18.04 -26.90 -6.35
CA ALA A 139 -17.02 -26.71 -7.37
C ALA A 139 -16.76 -27.99 -8.17
N VAL A 140 -16.70 -29.15 -7.51
CA VAL A 140 -16.58 -30.45 -8.17
C VAL A 140 -17.84 -30.77 -8.99
N ALA A 141 -19.04 -30.52 -8.44
CA ALA A 141 -20.30 -30.79 -9.14
C ALA A 141 -20.47 -29.93 -10.41
N VAL A 142 -20.18 -28.62 -10.33
CA VAL A 142 -20.20 -27.71 -11.48
C VAL A 142 -19.21 -28.16 -12.55
N ALA A 143 -18.00 -28.57 -12.13
CA ALA A 143 -16.95 -29.00 -13.04
C ALA A 143 -17.24 -30.35 -13.73
N VAL A 144 -18.04 -31.22 -13.10
CA VAL A 144 -18.37 -32.56 -13.62
C VAL A 144 -19.65 -32.55 -14.46
N VAL A 145 -20.65 -31.74 -14.10
CA VAL A 145 -21.99 -31.80 -14.72
C VAL A 145 -22.12 -30.83 -15.91
N GLY A 146 -21.17 -29.91 -16.10
CA GLY A 146 -21.35 -28.79 -17.03
C GLY A 146 -22.38 -27.80 -16.49
N ALA A 147 -22.27 -26.53 -16.88
CA ALA A 147 -22.90 -25.36 -16.27
C ALA A 147 -24.45 -25.26 -16.36
N GLY A 148 -25.18 -26.31 -15.98
CA GLY A 148 -26.62 -26.26 -15.76
C GLY A 148 -26.93 -25.81 -14.33
N THR A 149 -27.50 -24.62 -14.17
CA THR A 149 -27.92 -24.04 -12.88
C THR A 149 -28.83 -24.97 -12.05
N GLY A 150 -29.57 -25.87 -12.69
CA GLY A 150 -30.42 -26.86 -12.03
C GLY A 150 -29.66 -27.96 -11.28
N ALA A 151 -28.47 -28.37 -11.72
CA ALA A 151 -27.70 -29.44 -11.08
C ALA A 151 -27.06 -28.99 -9.75
N VAL A 152 -26.68 -27.72 -9.66
CA VAL A 152 -26.09 -27.12 -8.46
C VAL A 152 -27.09 -27.10 -7.32
N ALA A 153 -28.34 -26.69 -7.59
CA ALA A 153 -29.39 -26.66 -6.59
C ALA A 153 -29.66 -28.06 -6.01
N VAL A 154 -29.72 -29.09 -6.86
CA VAL A 154 -29.94 -30.48 -6.42
C VAL A 154 -28.76 -31.01 -5.60
N ALA A 155 -27.52 -30.74 -6.01
CA ALA A 155 -26.33 -31.17 -5.27
C ALA A 155 -26.21 -30.47 -3.90
N VAL A 156 -26.52 -29.17 -3.83
CA VAL A 156 -26.53 -28.40 -2.59
C VAL A 156 -27.61 -28.91 -1.63
N VAL A 157 -28.84 -29.13 -2.13
CA VAL A 157 -29.94 -29.68 -1.32
C VAL A 157 -29.58 -31.07 -0.80
N GLY A 158 -28.95 -31.92 -1.62
CA GLY A 158 -28.47 -33.24 -1.21
C GLY A 158 -27.40 -33.18 -0.11
N ALA A 159 -26.40 -32.30 -0.25
CA ALA A 159 -25.34 -32.14 0.75
C ALA A 159 -25.87 -31.60 2.09
N VAL A 160 -26.80 -30.63 2.04
CA VAL A 160 -27.46 -30.08 3.24
C VAL A 160 -28.34 -31.14 3.92
N ALA A 161 -29.06 -31.95 3.16
CA ALA A 161 -29.88 -33.04 3.71
C ALA A 161 -29.01 -34.10 4.42
N VAL A 162 -27.85 -34.45 3.87
CA VAL A 162 -26.91 -35.39 4.50
C VAL A 162 -26.30 -34.80 5.77
N ALA A 163 -25.91 -33.52 5.76
CA ALA A 163 -25.37 -32.85 6.95
C ALA A 163 -26.44 -32.72 8.06
N ALA A 164 -27.68 -32.39 7.70
CA ALA A 164 -28.80 -32.33 8.63
C ALA A 164 -29.14 -33.72 9.22
N ALA A 165 -29.09 -34.78 8.41
CA ALA A 165 -29.28 -36.15 8.86
C ALA A 165 -28.16 -36.61 9.83
N GLY A 166 -26.91 -36.23 9.56
CA GLY A 166 -25.77 -36.50 10.45
C GLY A 166 -25.89 -35.79 11.81
N ALA A 167 -26.32 -34.53 11.81
CA ALA A 167 -26.57 -33.78 13.05
C ALA A 167 -27.77 -34.34 13.84
N GLY A 168 -28.83 -34.77 13.16
CA GLY A 168 -29.99 -35.41 13.78
C GLY A 168 -29.67 -36.75 14.44
N ALA A 169 -28.77 -37.54 13.86
CA ALA A 169 -28.31 -38.79 14.45
C ALA A 169 -27.52 -38.59 15.75
N ILE A 170 -26.79 -37.48 15.89
CA ILE A 170 -26.04 -37.13 17.10
C ILE A 170 -26.97 -36.59 18.20
N ALA A 171 -28.03 -35.88 17.82
CA ALA A 171 -29.04 -35.37 18.76
C ALA A 171 -30.01 -36.46 19.28
N GLY A 172 -30.23 -37.54 18.50
CA GLY A 172 -31.14 -38.63 18.84
C GLY A 172 -30.77 -39.46 20.09
N ALA A 173 -29.58 -39.26 20.66
CA ALA A 173 -29.16 -39.93 21.88
C ALA A 173 -29.68 -39.29 23.17
N GLY A 174 -30.38 -38.14 23.11
CA GLY A 174 -30.85 -37.40 24.30
C GLY A 174 -32.32 -36.94 24.22
N ALA A 175 -33.18 -37.67 24.95
CA ALA A 175 -34.51 -37.28 25.46
C ALA A 175 -35.73 -37.22 24.50
N VAL A 176 -36.69 -38.12 24.78
CA VAL A 176 -37.98 -38.35 24.09
C VAL A 176 -39.07 -37.31 24.45
N ALA A 177 -38.76 -36.24 25.18
CA ALA A 177 -39.80 -35.30 25.69
C ALA A 177 -39.97 -33.99 24.89
N GLY A 178 -39.30 -33.80 23.75
CA GLY A 178 -39.27 -32.51 23.01
C GLY A 178 -39.83 -32.53 21.59
N ALA A 179 -40.55 -33.57 21.15
CA ALA A 179 -40.83 -33.82 19.72
C ALA A 179 -41.53 -32.65 18.98
N GLY A 180 -42.45 -31.92 19.64
CA GLY A 180 -43.16 -30.78 19.03
C GLY A 180 -42.28 -29.53 18.86
N ALA A 181 -41.44 -29.22 19.85
CA ALA A 181 -40.51 -28.10 19.78
C ALA A 181 -39.37 -28.38 18.79
N VAL A 182 -38.91 -29.64 18.73
CA VAL A 182 -37.91 -30.11 17.75
C VAL A 182 -38.48 -30.06 16.34
N ALA A 183 -39.72 -30.49 16.09
CA ALA A 183 -40.33 -30.42 14.77
C ALA A 183 -40.53 -28.96 14.29
N GLY A 184 -40.95 -28.06 15.19
CA GLY A 184 -41.05 -26.62 14.88
C GLY A 184 -39.69 -25.99 14.58
N ALA A 185 -38.66 -26.30 15.39
CA ALA A 185 -37.30 -25.84 15.15
C ALA A 185 -36.70 -26.39 13.86
N VAL A 186 -36.97 -27.65 13.51
CA VAL A 186 -36.55 -28.27 12.26
C VAL A 186 -37.25 -27.64 11.06
N ALA A 187 -38.56 -27.35 11.15
CA ALA A 187 -39.29 -26.69 10.06
C ALA A 187 -38.77 -25.26 9.80
N VAL A 188 -38.50 -24.50 10.87
CA VAL A 188 -37.88 -23.17 10.77
C VAL A 188 -36.44 -23.29 10.23
N ALA A 189 -35.65 -24.25 10.69
CA ALA A 189 -34.30 -24.49 10.18
C ALA A 189 -34.31 -24.85 8.69
N VAL A 190 -35.24 -25.69 8.24
CA VAL A 190 -35.41 -26.07 6.82
C VAL A 190 -35.84 -24.88 5.97
N GLY A 191 -36.68 -23.98 6.50
CA GLY A 191 -37.10 -22.77 5.80
C GLY A 191 -35.99 -21.72 5.65
N ILE A 192 -35.13 -21.55 6.66
CA ILE A 192 -34.05 -20.53 6.63
C ILE A 192 -32.74 -21.09 6.04
N ALA A 193 -32.52 -22.40 6.09
CA ALA A 193 -31.35 -23.07 5.52
C ALA A 193 -31.02 -22.66 4.08
N PRO A 194 -31.96 -22.64 3.11
CA PRO A 194 -31.63 -22.25 1.74
C PRO A 194 -31.14 -20.80 1.65
N VAL A 195 -31.73 -19.86 2.40
CA VAL A 195 -31.30 -18.46 2.41
C VAL A 195 -29.88 -18.33 2.96
N PHE A 196 -29.56 -19.03 4.05
CA PHE A 196 -28.20 -19.04 4.59
C PHE A 196 -27.20 -19.67 3.62
N VAL A 197 -27.53 -20.81 3.03
CA VAL A 197 -26.64 -21.50 2.08
C VAL A 197 -26.36 -20.62 0.87
N VAL A 198 -27.39 -19.98 0.31
CA VAL A 198 -27.26 -19.03 -0.79
C VAL A 198 -26.39 -17.84 -0.39
N LEU A 199 -26.64 -17.24 0.78
CA LEU A 199 -25.86 -16.12 1.32
C LEU A 199 -24.37 -16.49 1.45
N PHE A 200 -24.05 -17.61 2.11
CA PHE A 200 -22.67 -18.05 2.32
C PHE A 200 -21.99 -18.41 1.01
N PHE A 201 -22.72 -19.04 0.09
CA PHE A 201 -22.20 -19.35 -1.25
C PHE A 201 -21.82 -18.07 -1.99
N PHE A 202 -22.70 -17.07 -2.05
CA PHE A 202 -22.42 -15.81 -2.73
C PHE A 202 -21.28 -15.02 -2.08
N VAL A 203 -21.24 -14.94 -0.75
CA VAL A 203 -20.13 -14.29 -0.02
C VAL A 203 -18.80 -14.98 -0.35
N SER A 204 -18.77 -16.30 -0.35
CA SER A 204 -17.56 -17.10 -0.64
C SER A 204 -17.14 -16.97 -2.10
N PHE A 205 -18.12 -17.01 -3.03
CA PHE A 205 -17.89 -16.78 -4.45
C PHE A 205 -17.30 -15.39 -4.69
N ALA A 206 -17.90 -14.36 -4.09
CA ALA A 206 -17.43 -12.98 -4.20
C ALA A 206 -16.01 -12.82 -3.64
N ALA A 207 -15.74 -13.38 -2.46
CA ALA A 207 -14.39 -13.40 -1.91
C ALA A 207 -13.41 -14.13 -2.83
N GLY A 208 -13.82 -15.24 -3.47
CA GLY A 208 -13.04 -15.97 -4.45
C GLY A 208 -12.71 -15.14 -5.70
N VAL A 209 -13.71 -14.48 -6.28
CA VAL A 209 -13.53 -13.56 -7.42
C VAL A 209 -12.60 -12.40 -7.05
N TRP A 210 -12.80 -11.83 -5.86
CA TRP A 210 -11.96 -10.76 -5.34
C TRP A 210 -10.50 -11.21 -5.15
N LEU A 211 -10.26 -12.36 -4.50
CA LEU A 211 -8.93 -12.94 -4.33
C LEU A 211 -8.26 -13.25 -5.67
N ARG A 212 -9.03 -13.78 -6.64
CA ARG A 212 -8.54 -14.04 -7.99
C ARG A 212 -8.13 -12.74 -8.68
N SER A 213 -8.92 -11.69 -8.55
CA SER A 213 -8.59 -10.37 -9.09
C SER A 213 -7.27 -9.84 -8.50
N LEU A 214 -7.07 -10.01 -7.19
CA LEU A 214 -5.84 -9.62 -6.52
C LEU A 214 -4.64 -10.43 -7.04
N GLY A 215 -4.78 -11.75 -7.13
CA GLY A 215 -3.75 -12.64 -7.68
C GLY A 215 -3.36 -12.28 -9.12
N VAL A 216 -4.35 -12.00 -9.98
CA VAL A 216 -4.12 -11.55 -11.36
C VAL A 216 -3.33 -10.24 -11.39
N ARG A 217 -3.67 -9.25 -10.55
CA ARG A 217 -2.93 -7.98 -10.46
C ARG A 217 -1.48 -8.20 -10.03
N VAL A 218 -1.25 -9.02 -9.00
CA VAL A 218 0.10 -9.31 -8.50
C VAL A 218 0.94 -9.98 -9.58
N VAL A 219 0.43 -11.04 -10.20
CA VAL A 219 1.16 -11.77 -11.24
C VAL A 219 1.40 -10.91 -12.48
N ALA A 220 0.42 -10.10 -12.91
CA ALA A 220 0.59 -9.20 -14.03
C ALA A 220 1.68 -8.15 -13.76
N THR A 221 1.72 -7.61 -12.53
CA THR A 221 2.71 -6.61 -12.11
C THR A 221 4.12 -7.20 -12.08
N LEU A 222 4.26 -8.42 -11.53
CA LEU A 222 5.53 -9.14 -11.48
C LEU A 222 6.09 -9.51 -12.85
N ARG A 223 5.27 -9.54 -13.91
CA ARG A 223 5.75 -9.75 -15.30
C ARG A 223 6.34 -8.49 -15.94
N HIS A 224 6.16 -7.32 -15.35
CA HIS A 224 6.65 -6.04 -15.89
C HIS A 224 7.43 -5.20 -14.86
N PRO A 225 8.38 -5.77 -14.09
CA PRO A 225 8.95 -5.11 -12.91
C PRO A 225 9.70 -3.81 -13.27
N VAL A 226 10.48 -3.81 -14.36
CA VAL A 226 11.25 -2.63 -14.78
C VAL A 226 10.34 -1.48 -15.22
N ARG A 227 9.27 -1.77 -15.97
CA ARG A 227 8.28 -0.75 -16.37
C ARG A 227 7.49 -0.26 -15.16
N GLY A 228 7.21 -1.18 -14.23
CA GLY A 228 6.59 -0.89 -12.95
C GLY A 228 7.38 0.11 -12.11
N ILE A 229 8.69 -0.14 -11.92
CA ILE A 229 9.58 0.76 -11.18
C ILE A 229 9.59 2.16 -11.80
N ARG A 230 9.59 2.27 -13.13
CA ARG A 230 9.51 3.57 -13.82
C ARG A 230 8.15 4.26 -13.64
N ALA A 231 7.08 3.51 -13.46
CA ALA A 231 5.73 4.04 -13.26
C ALA A 231 5.44 4.45 -11.80
N VAL A 232 6.24 4.01 -10.82
CA VAL A 232 6.05 4.28 -9.38
C VAL A 232 5.76 5.75 -9.07
N PRO A 233 6.56 6.73 -9.54
CA PRO A 233 6.31 8.13 -9.22
C PRO A 233 4.95 8.64 -9.71
N ASN A 234 4.57 8.25 -10.93
CA ASN A 234 3.32 8.67 -11.53
C ASN A 234 2.13 8.00 -10.85
N ASN A 235 2.22 6.70 -10.56
CA ASN A 235 1.18 5.98 -9.83
C ASN A 235 0.95 6.54 -8.43
N TRP A 236 2.02 6.84 -7.71
CA TRP A 236 1.93 7.42 -6.39
C TRP A 236 1.29 8.81 -6.42
N ARG A 237 1.73 9.67 -7.35
CA ARG A 237 1.12 10.99 -7.57
C ARG A 237 -0.36 10.85 -7.88
N ARG A 238 -0.71 9.94 -8.79
CA ARG A 238 -2.08 9.64 -9.18
C ARG A 238 -2.93 9.27 -7.96
N ILE A 239 -2.45 8.33 -7.15
CA ILE A 239 -3.18 7.82 -5.98
C ILE A 239 -3.34 8.87 -4.89
N LEU A 240 -2.29 9.64 -4.60
CA LEU A 240 -2.32 10.59 -3.48
C LEU A 240 -2.94 11.93 -3.83
N LEU A 241 -2.63 12.44 -5.02
CA LEU A 241 -2.93 13.82 -5.37
C LEU A 241 -4.12 13.93 -6.30
N ALA A 242 -4.35 12.96 -7.20
CA ALA A 242 -5.42 13.04 -8.20
C ALA A 242 -6.65 12.20 -7.85
N MET A 243 -6.45 11.04 -7.21
CA MET A 243 -7.52 10.07 -6.93
C MET A 243 -8.11 10.32 -5.53
N ASP A 244 -9.36 10.77 -5.49
CA ASP A 244 -10.14 10.90 -4.26
C ASP A 244 -11.20 9.78 -4.12
N SER A 245 -12.01 9.83 -3.07
CA SER A 245 -13.09 8.87 -2.81
C SER A 245 -14.21 8.87 -3.86
N HIS A 246 -14.35 9.94 -4.66
CA HIS A 246 -15.33 9.97 -5.76
C HIS A 246 -14.93 9.10 -6.94
N HIS A 247 -13.63 8.85 -7.11
CA HIS A 247 -13.17 7.89 -8.11
C HIS A 247 -13.43 6.46 -7.61
N ALA A 248 -14.44 5.78 -8.16
CA ALA A 248 -14.84 4.46 -7.72
C ALA A 248 -13.64 3.47 -7.66
N PRO A 249 -13.55 2.63 -6.61
CA PRO A 249 -12.60 1.52 -6.59
C PRO A 249 -12.92 0.54 -7.72
N GLU A 250 -11.89 0.05 -8.41
CA GLU A 250 -12.05 -0.95 -9.46
C GLU A 250 -11.53 -2.32 -9.01
N LEU A 251 -12.23 -3.37 -9.41
CA LEU A 251 -11.92 -4.77 -9.09
C LEU A 251 -10.73 -5.31 -9.89
N VAL A 252 -10.47 -4.74 -11.06
CA VAL A 252 -9.15 -4.72 -11.70
C VAL A 252 -9.00 -3.32 -12.29
N PRO A 253 -7.86 -2.63 -12.10
CA PRO A 253 -7.71 -1.30 -12.67
C PRO A 253 -7.88 -1.31 -14.20
N GLY A 254 -8.66 -0.40 -14.75
CA GLY A 254 -9.02 -0.35 -16.18
C GLY A 254 -10.14 -1.29 -16.61
N LEU A 255 -10.77 -2.02 -15.67
CA LEU A 255 -11.87 -2.95 -15.97
C LEU A 255 -13.13 -2.23 -16.47
N SER A 256 -13.41 -1.04 -15.92
CA SER A 256 -14.58 -0.23 -16.27
C SER A 256 -14.64 0.17 -17.75
N ALA A 257 -13.48 0.25 -18.41
CA ALA A 257 -13.40 0.55 -19.84
C ALA A 257 -13.82 -0.62 -20.75
N HIS A 258 -13.90 -1.84 -20.21
CA HIS A 258 -14.21 -3.06 -20.96
C HIS A 258 -15.56 -3.66 -20.56
N GLU A 259 -15.87 -3.66 -19.26
CA GLU A 259 -17.11 -4.23 -18.72
C GLU A 259 -17.71 -3.27 -17.69
N GLU A 260 -18.73 -2.49 -18.10
CA GLU A 260 -19.39 -1.54 -17.21
C GLU A 260 -20.13 -2.28 -16.07
N GLU A 261 -20.66 -3.48 -16.31
CA GLU A 261 -21.41 -4.28 -15.33
C GLU A 261 -20.60 -4.65 -14.08
N LEU A 262 -19.30 -4.93 -14.24
CA LEU A 262 -18.40 -5.25 -13.12
C LEU A 262 -17.81 -4.01 -12.43
N SER A 263 -18.19 -2.80 -12.88
CA SER A 263 -17.81 -1.55 -12.23
C SER A 263 -18.78 -1.21 -11.09
N LEU A 264 -18.33 -0.43 -10.11
CA LEU A 264 -19.20 0.04 -9.03
C LEU A 264 -20.44 0.80 -9.56
N PRO A 265 -20.32 1.74 -10.53
CA PRO A 265 -21.50 2.36 -11.14
C PRO A 265 -22.44 1.37 -11.81
N GLY A 266 -21.91 0.38 -12.54
CA GLY A 266 -22.70 -0.67 -13.19
C GLY A 266 -23.48 -1.51 -12.18
N MET A 267 -22.80 -2.02 -11.14
CA MET A 267 -23.45 -2.78 -10.08
C MET A 267 -24.50 -1.95 -9.31
N ILE A 268 -24.24 -0.67 -9.03
CA ILE A 268 -25.23 0.21 -8.40
C ILE A 268 -26.45 0.40 -9.31
N LYS A 269 -26.23 0.56 -10.61
CA LYS A 269 -27.32 0.68 -11.60
C LYS A 269 -28.15 -0.61 -11.63
N GLU A 270 -27.52 -1.77 -11.67
CA GLU A 270 -28.16 -3.09 -11.64
C GLU A 270 -28.99 -3.28 -10.36
N ILE A 271 -28.43 -2.98 -9.18
CA ILE A 271 -29.15 -2.99 -7.89
C ILE A 271 -30.37 -2.07 -7.94
N ARG A 272 -30.24 -0.88 -8.54
CA ARG A 272 -31.33 0.10 -8.59
C ARG A 272 -32.46 -0.34 -9.51
N THR A 273 -32.14 -0.94 -10.65
CA THR A 273 -33.12 -1.36 -11.66
C THR A 273 -33.67 -2.76 -11.43
N GLY A 274 -32.93 -3.61 -10.72
CA GLY A 274 -33.28 -5.01 -10.46
C GLY A 274 -34.36 -5.20 -9.41
N ASP A 275 -34.77 -6.46 -9.29
CA ASP A 275 -35.80 -6.92 -8.36
C ASP A 275 -35.26 -6.94 -6.91
N TRP A 276 -36.12 -7.30 -5.96
CA TRP A 276 -35.72 -7.40 -4.54
C TRP A 276 -34.53 -8.35 -4.33
N GLU A 277 -34.47 -9.46 -5.08
CA GLU A 277 -33.38 -10.43 -4.99
C GLU A 277 -32.04 -9.83 -5.43
N ASP A 278 -32.02 -9.10 -6.56
CA ASP A 278 -30.83 -8.40 -7.06
C ASP A 278 -30.36 -7.32 -6.08
N ARG A 279 -31.30 -6.61 -5.44
CA ARG A 279 -30.99 -5.61 -4.43
C ARG A 279 -30.34 -6.22 -3.19
N LEU A 280 -30.88 -7.33 -2.72
CA LEU A 280 -30.34 -8.04 -1.56
C LEU A 280 -28.95 -8.59 -1.89
N MET A 281 -28.80 -9.28 -3.02
CA MET A 281 -27.52 -9.83 -3.46
C MET A 281 -26.48 -8.74 -3.70
N GLY A 282 -26.80 -7.73 -4.51
CA GLY A 282 -25.86 -6.66 -4.82
C GLY A 282 -25.49 -5.84 -3.58
N GLY A 283 -26.42 -5.62 -2.65
CA GLY A 283 -26.13 -4.98 -1.36
C GLY A 283 -25.10 -5.74 -0.52
N LEU A 284 -25.09 -7.07 -0.60
CA LEU A 284 -24.12 -7.94 0.07
C LEU A 284 -22.79 -8.04 -0.67
N LEU A 285 -22.82 -8.11 -2.01
CA LEU A 285 -21.63 -8.26 -2.85
C LEU A 285 -20.80 -6.98 -2.95
N LEU A 286 -21.46 -5.82 -3.02
CA LEU A 286 -20.81 -4.51 -3.17
C LEU A 286 -19.75 -4.23 -2.09
N PRO A 287 -20.01 -4.39 -0.77
CA PRO A 287 -18.95 -4.20 0.22
C PRO A 287 -17.82 -5.22 0.07
N ILE A 288 -18.10 -6.48 -0.26
CA ILE A 288 -17.04 -7.50 -0.42
C ILE A 288 -16.10 -7.15 -1.58
N PHE A 289 -16.64 -6.65 -2.68
CA PHE A 289 -15.88 -6.30 -3.87
C PHE A 289 -15.11 -4.99 -3.74
N PHE A 290 -15.72 -3.95 -3.17
CA PHE A 290 -15.20 -2.60 -3.26
C PHE A 290 -14.65 -2.03 -1.95
N LEU A 291 -15.13 -2.50 -0.79
CA LEU A 291 -14.63 -2.02 0.51
C LEU A 291 -13.14 -2.33 0.70
N PRO A 292 -12.61 -3.54 0.37
CA PRO A 292 -11.18 -3.78 0.46
C PRO A 292 -10.38 -2.84 -0.43
N GLY A 293 -10.88 -2.51 -1.63
CA GLY A 293 -10.25 -1.55 -2.54
C GLY A 293 -10.18 -0.13 -1.97
N LEU A 294 -11.24 0.32 -1.29
CA LEU A 294 -11.29 1.62 -0.61
C LEU A 294 -10.35 1.67 0.59
N LEU A 295 -10.45 0.69 1.49
CA LEU A 295 -9.59 0.58 2.67
C LEU A 295 -8.13 0.52 2.25
N TYR A 296 -7.83 -0.23 1.20
CA TYR A 296 -6.49 -0.34 0.68
C TYR A 296 -5.99 0.98 0.05
N ARG A 297 -6.84 1.73 -0.67
CA ARG A 297 -6.48 3.08 -1.13
C ARG A 297 -6.14 4.01 0.03
N TRP A 298 -6.93 3.99 1.11
CA TRP A 298 -6.65 4.74 2.33
C TRP A 298 -5.34 4.30 2.99
N SER A 299 -5.06 3.01 2.99
CA SER A 299 -3.80 2.42 3.43
C SER A 299 -2.60 2.95 2.64
N LEU A 300 -2.70 3.05 1.31
CA LEU A 300 -1.66 3.67 0.50
C LEU A 300 -1.49 5.15 0.82
N LYS A 301 -2.61 5.86 1.01
CA LYS A 301 -2.58 7.27 1.39
C LYS A 301 -1.87 7.49 2.72
N SER A 302 -2.11 6.64 3.71
CA SER A 302 -1.44 6.74 5.00
C SER A 302 0.07 6.46 4.95
N THR A 303 0.56 5.75 3.94
CA THR A 303 2.01 5.51 3.74
C THR A 303 2.70 6.62 2.96
N CYS A 304 2.02 7.73 2.64
CA CYS A 304 2.61 8.81 1.86
C CYS A 304 3.88 9.36 2.47
N TRP A 305 3.96 9.48 3.80
CA TRP A 305 5.12 10.03 4.51
C TRP A 305 6.39 9.20 4.29
N LEU A 306 6.26 7.88 4.09
CA LEU A 306 7.37 6.99 3.83
C LEU A 306 7.85 7.07 2.37
N TYR A 307 6.89 7.09 1.42
CA TYR A 307 7.22 7.07 0.00
C TYR A 307 7.52 8.46 -0.59
N LEU A 308 7.05 9.54 0.06
CA LEU A 308 7.26 10.91 -0.38
C LEU A 308 8.76 11.24 -0.52
N PRO A 309 9.63 10.91 0.44
CA PRO A 309 11.08 10.99 0.26
C PRO A 309 11.56 10.17 -0.94
N LEU A 310 11.26 8.87 -1.02
CA LEU A 310 11.73 8.00 -2.11
C LEU A 310 11.38 8.54 -3.50
N ILE A 311 10.16 9.02 -3.70
CA ILE A 311 9.67 9.51 -4.99
C ILE A 311 10.24 10.88 -5.31
N TYR A 312 10.42 11.70 -4.28
CA TYR A 312 11.14 12.96 -4.42
C TYR A 312 12.58 12.74 -4.90
N LEU A 313 13.24 11.71 -4.38
CA LEU A 313 14.60 11.33 -4.73
C LEU A 313 14.65 10.64 -6.11
N GLY A 314 13.58 10.00 -6.56
CA GLY A 314 13.47 9.44 -7.91
C GLY A 314 13.38 10.47 -9.04
N GLY A 315 13.44 11.78 -8.76
CA GLY A 315 13.19 12.84 -9.76
C GLY A 315 11.72 12.94 -10.18
N GLY A 316 10.86 12.13 -9.54
CA GLY A 316 9.46 11.95 -9.86
C GLY A 316 8.57 13.13 -9.49
N LEU A 317 9.12 14.24 -8.98
CA LEU A 317 8.39 15.47 -8.69
C LEU A 317 8.52 16.55 -9.79
N GLY A 318 9.24 16.27 -10.88
CA GLY A 318 9.23 17.14 -12.07
C GLY A 318 7.81 17.21 -12.65
N TRP A 319 7.14 18.35 -12.51
CA TRP A 319 5.84 18.64 -13.12
C TRP A 319 5.97 19.13 -14.57
N SER A 320 7.20 19.37 -15.05
CA SER A 320 7.41 20.42 -16.07
C SER A 320 7.96 19.95 -17.42
N LEU A 321 8.33 18.68 -17.61
CA LEU A 321 8.90 18.24 -18.89
C LEU A 321 7.90 17.54 -19.82
N ASP A 322 6.84 16.93 -19.29
CA ASP A 322 5.81 16.30 -20.14
C ASP A 322 4.79 17.32 -20.68
N PHE A 323 4.49 18.41 -19.93
CA PHE A 323 3.64 19.50 -20.44
C PHE A 323 4.30 20.33 -21.55
N ALA A 324 5.64 20.30 -21.65
CA ALA A 324 6.38 20.99 -22.70
C ALA A 324 6.51 20.17 -23.99
N ARG A 325 6.09 18.90 -23.98
CA ARG A 325 5.88 18.13 -25.20
C ARG A 325 4.52 18.53 -25.76
N GLU A 326 4.43 19.76 -26.26
CA GLU A 326 3.30 20.14 -27.11
C GLU A 326 3.15 19.06 -28.20
N PRO A 327 1.94 18.56 -28.46
CA PRO A 327 1.70 17.73 -29.62
C PRO A 327 2.13 18.55 -30.82
N SER A 328 3.14 18.05 -31.54
CA SER A 328 3.73 18.62 -32.75
C SER A 328 2.72 19.44 -33.56
N LEU A 329 2.73 20.75 -33.32
CA LEU A 329 2.07 21.74 -34.16
C LEU A 329 2.95 21.94 -35.40
N ASP A 330 3.04 20.90 -36.22
CA ASP A 330 3.73 20.90 -37.51
C ASP A 330 2.99 21.73 -38.59
N SER A 331 2.04 22.61 -38.23
CA SER A 331 1.11 23.21 -39.20
C SER A 331 1.10 24.73 -39.33
N ALA A 332 1.92 25.51 -38.61
CA ALA A 332 1.89 26.97 -38.76
C ALA A 332 3.30 27.55 -38.98
N ARG A 333 3.77 27.43 -40.22
CA ARG A 333 4.99 28.04 -40.73
C ARG A 333 4.67 29.47 -41.18
N GLU A 334 4.83 30.46 -40.31
CA GLU A 334 4.92 31.87 -40.74
C GLU A 334 6.39 32.26 -40.98
N PRO A 335 6.70 32.98 -42.06
CA PRO A 335 8.05 33.43 -42.34
C PRO A 335 8.34 34.83 -41.80
N SER A 336 9.45 34.90 -41.06
CA SER A 336 10.50 35.93 -41.12
C SER A 336 10.17 37.38 -40.71
N LEU A 337 10.75 37.77 -39.57
CA LEU A 337 11.49 39.04 -39.46
C LEU A 337 12.47 38.99 -38.27
N GLY A 338 13.78 39.12 -38.55
CA GLY A 338 14.85 39.31 -37.57
C GLY A 338 15.30 38.06 -36.82
N PHE A 339 16.18 37.25 -37.43
CA PHE A 339 16.72 36.00 -36.87
C PHE A 339 17.66 36.26 -35.67
N ALA A 340 17.09 36.57 -34.51
CA ALA A 340 17.73 36.18 -33.25
C ALA A 340 17.79 34.65 -33.27
N ARG A 341 19.00 34.08 -33.29
CA ARG A 341 19.21 32.64 -33.29
C ARG A 341 18.52 32.06 -32.05
N GLU A 342 17.35 31.44 -32.23
CA GLU A 342 16.68 30.81 -31.11
C GLU A 342 17.63 29.78 -30.48
N PRO A 343 17.76 29.79 -29.14
CA PRO A 343 18.58 28.80 -28.46
C PRO A 343 18.08 27.41 -28.83
N SER A 344 19.00 26.47 -29.08
CA SER A 344 18.63 25.09 -29.34
C SER A 344 17.74 24.56 -28.21
N SER A 345 16.79 23.68 -28.54
CA SER A 345 15.88 23.09 -27.54
C SER A 345 16.65 22.48 -26.35
N ASP A 346 17.79 21.86 -26.62
CA ASP A 346 18.72 21.31 -25.63
C ASP A 346 19.33 22.39 -24.71
N ALA A 347 19.69 23.56 -25.24
CA ALA A 347 20.19 24.68 -24.44
C ALA A 347 19.10 25.22 -23.49
N LYS A 348 17.87 25.31 -23.98
CA LYS A 348 16.71 25.76 -23.20
C LYS A 348 16.39 24.76 -22.08
N GLU A 349 16.41 23.46 -22.39
CA GLU A 349 16.17 22.39 -21.41
C GLU A 349 17.24 22.40 -20.31
N LYS A 350 18.53 22.48 -20.68
CA LYS A 350 19.64 22.57 -19.72
C LYS A 350 19.55 23.81 -18.84
N GLY A 351 19.22 24.96 -19.43
CA GLY A 351 19.01 26.21 -18.69
C GLY A 351 17.87 26.12 -17.68
N LEU A 352 16.74 25.51 -18.07
CA LEU A 352 15.61 25.27 -17.17
C LEU A 352 15.97 24.30 -16.03
N LEU A 353 16.79 23.29 -16.30
CA LEU A 353 17.24 22.32 -15.30
C LEU A 353 18.13 23.01 -14.25
N VAL A 354 19.11 23.81 -14.68
CA VAL A 354 19.98 24.60 -13.78
C VAL A 354 19.15 25.62 -12.98
N ALA A 355 18.27 26.36 -13.64
CA ALA A 355 17.41 27.35 -12.99
C ALA A 355 16.45 26.69 -11.97
N GLY A 356 15.92 25.50 -12.30
CA GLY A 356 15.06 24.72 -11.40
C GLY A 356 15.79 24.26 -10.14
N LEU A 357 17.04 23.81 -10.27
CA LEU A 357 17.87 23.42 -9.12
C LEU A 357 18.28 24.64 -8.26
N HIS A 358 18.47 25.81 -8.88
CA HIS A 358 18.82 27.03 -8.14
C HIS A 358 17.62 27.66 -7.43
N LYS A 359 16.50 27.84 -8.14
CA LYS A 359 15.35 28.66 -7.70
C LYS A 359 14.13 27.89 -7.23
N SER A 360 14.07 26.56 -7.35
CA SER A 360 12.86 25.86 -6.90
C SER A 360 12.63 26.07 -5.40
N ARG A 361 11.38 26.38 -5.02
CA ARG A 361 10.95 26.45 -3.60
C ARG A 361 11.32 25.18 -2.84
N TRP A 362 11.38 24.07 -3.57
CA TRP A 362 11.67 22.75 -3.05
C TRP A 362 13.15 22.52 -2.72
N GLU A 363 14.07 23.06 -3.52
CA GLU A 363 15.49 23.10 -3.16
C GLU A 363 15.73 24.04 -1.97
N SER A 364 14.93 25.10 -1.81
CA SER A 364 14.95 25.90 -0.59
C SER A 364 14.54 25.08 0.65
N SER A 365 13.49 24.26 0.57
CA SER A 365 13.13 23.35 1.65
C SER A 365 14.24 22.33 1.96
N ARG A 366 14.89 21.78 0.93
CA ARG A 366 16.05 20.88 1.11
C ARG A 366 17.21 21.56 1.85
N ARG A 367 17.47 22.84 1.56
CA ARG A 367 18.51 23.62 2.27
C ARG A 367 18.17 23.77 3.75
N TRP A 368 16.92 24.11 4.06
CA TRP A 368 16.47 24.18 5.46
C TRP A 368 16.59 22.85 6.18
N LEU A 369 16.23 21.75 5.51
CA LEU A 369 16.35 20.41 6.07
C LEU A 369 17.83 20.02 6.31
N MET A 370 18.73 20.35 5.38
CA MET A 370 20.17 20.17 5.56
C MET A 370 20.68 20.95 6.78
N LEU A 371 20.31 22.23 6.90
CA LEU A 371 20.68 23.05 8.06
C LEU A 371 20.11 22.49 9.37
N LEU A 372 18.90 21.93 9.33
CA LEU A 372 18.28 21.27 10.47
C LEU A 372 19.04 20.01 10.86
N VAL A 373 19.42 19.16 9.90
CA VAL A 373 20.21 17.94 10.17
C VAL A 373 21.58 18.29 10.75
N VAL A 374 22.29 19.25 10.15
CA VAL A 374 23.60 19.71 10.66
C VAL A 374 23.45 20.34 12.05
N GLY A 375 22.44 21.20 12.24
CA GLY A 375 22.14 21.82 13.53
C GLY A 375 21.80 20.78 14.59
N SER A 376 20.96 19.79 14.25
CA SER A 376 20.62 18.66 15.11
C SER A 376 21.86 17.88 15.50
N ALA A 377 22.73 17.55 14.55
CA ALA A 377 23.96 16.81 14.82
C ALA A 377 24.91 17.58 15.75
N VAL A 378 25.07 18.89 15.55
CA VAL A 378 25.86 19.75 16.45
C VAL A 378 25.23 19.82 17.84
N VAL A 379 23.92 20.03 17.93
CA VAL A 379 23.20 20.15 19.21
C VAL A 379 23.24 18.85 19.98
N THR A 380 22.96 17.69 19.35
CA THR A 380 22.96 16.40 20.05
C THR A 380 24.35 16.02 20.51
N THR A 381 25.38 16.29 19.71
CA THR A 381 26.77 16.06 20.13
C THR A 381 27.19 16.99 21.26
N ALA A 382 26.77 18.26 21.23
CA ALA A 382 27.02 19.18 22.32
C ALA A 382 26.32 18.72 23.61
N ILE A 383 25.06 18.26 23.53
CA ILE A 383 24.31 17.75 24.68
C ILE A 383 24.94 16.47 25.25
N ASN A 384 25.38 15.56 24.38
CA ASN A 384 26.00 14.29 24.77
C ASN A 384 27.44 14.47 25.28
N HIS A 385 28.07 15.62 25.04
CA HIS A 385 29.39 15.89 25.56
C HIS A 385 29.35 15.97 27.10
N PRO A 386 30.21 15.23 27.83
CA PRO A 386 30.12 15.08 29.28
C PRO A 386 30.21 16.42 30.04
N ALA A 387 30.91 17.41 29.48
CA ALA A 387 31.01 18.74 30.08
C ALA A 387 29.71 19.58 29.98
N PHE A 388 28.85 19.31 28.99
CA PHE A 388 27.59 20.03 28.77
C PHE A 388 26.39 19.31 29.35
N GLY A 389 26.43 17.97 29.45
CA GLY A 389 25.32 17.18 29.99
C GLY A 389 25.00 17.47 31.47
N THR A 390 25.97 17.96 32.24
CA THR A 390 25.74 18.45 33.62
C THR A 390 25.03 19.80 33.62
N VAL A 391 25.54 20.76 32.84
CA VAL A 391 24.98 22.12 32.70
C VAL A 391 23.56 22.07 32.13
N MET A 392 23.29 21.22 31.15
CA MET A 392 21.95 21.08 30.55
C MET A 392 20.95 20.45 31.52
N ARG A 393 21.38 19.49 32.35
CA ARG A 393 20.53 18.91 33.41
C ARG A 393 20.17 19.96 34.46
N GLU A 394 21.13 20.76 34.89
CA GLU A 394 20.88 21.88 35.81
C GLU A 394 19.99 22.95 35.19
N PHE A 395 20.21 23.29 33.91
CA PHE A 395 19.38 24.24 33.18
C PHE A 395 17.94 23.73 33.04
N LEU A 396 17.73 22.48 32.59
CA LEU A 396 16.40 21.86 32.47
C LEU A 396 15.69 21.74 33.82
N ALA A 397 16.42 21.48 34.91
CA ALA A 397 15.89 21.52 36.26
C ALA A 397 15.47 22.93 36.71
N SER A 398 16.04 23.98 36.12
CA SER A 398 15.72 25.38 36.39
C SER A 398 14.60 25.98 35.51
N VAL A 399 14.17 25.26 34.47
CA VAL A 399 13.12 25.75 33.55
C VAL A 399 11.77 25.87 34.29
N PRO A 400 11.03 27.00 34.16
CA PRO A 400 9.81 27.24 34.92
C PRO A 400 8.71 26.19 34.65
N LYS A 401 7.92 25.88 35.68
CA LYS A 401 6.75 24.97 35.68
C LYS A 401 5.71 25.23 34.56
N PHE A 402 5.77 26.36 33.88
CA PHE A 402 4.85 26.72 32.79
C PHE A 402 5.00 25.81 31.55
N LEU A 403 6.15 25.15 31.36
CA LEU A 403 6.30 24.10 30.36
C LEU A 403 5.89 22.70 30.87
N GLY A 404 5.21 22.59 32.01
CA GLY A 404 4.83 21.34 32.68
C GLY A 404 3.93 20.36 31.88
N PHE A 405 3.45 20.75 30.70
CA PHE A 405 2.77 19.85 29.75
C PHE A 405 3.73 19.09 28.81
N LEU A 406 4.97 19.59 28.65
CA LEU A 406 6.02 18.95 27.86
C LEU A 406 6.67 17.75 28.57
N PRO A 407 6.91 17.73 29.90
CA PRO A 407 7.52 16.60 30.60
C PRO A 407 6.83 15.25 30.42
N PRO A 408 5.49 15.09 30.37
CA PRO A 408 4.87 13.81 30.07
C PRO A 408 5.11 13.35 28.62
N VAL A 409 5.06 14.28 27.67
CA VAL A 409 5.34 14.01 26.25
C VAL A 409 6.82 13.70 26.05
N PHE A 410 7.70 14.44 26.71
CA PHE A 410 9.14 14.18 26.72
C PHE A 410 9.50 12.95 27.52
N ALA A 411 8.79 12.59 28.59
CA ALA A 411 9.01 11.39 29.38
C ALA A 411 8.63 10.15 28.57
N LEU A 412 7.44 10.15 27.94
CA LEU A 412 7.00 9.10 27.02
C LEU A 412 7.91 9.02 25.80
N LEU A 413 8.30 10.18 25.25
CA LEU A 413 9.31 10.23 24.20
C LEU A 413 10.65 9.71 24.72
N THR A 414 11.16 10.05 25.90
CA THR A 414 12.45 9.54 26.39
C THR A 414 12.42 8.07 26.76
N GLU A 415 11.27 7.54 27.19
CA GLU A 415 11.09 6.14 27.56
C GLU A 415 11.11 5.23 26.32
N HIS A 416 10.56 5.67 25.18
CA HIS A 416 10.65 4.95 23.90
C HIS A 416 11.74 5.49 22.95
N ALA A 417 12.26 6.69 23.19
CA ALA A 417 13.36 7.27 22.42
C ALA A 417 14.73 6.95 23.01
N ALA A 418 14.81 6.22 24.12
CA ALA A 418 16.03 5.48 24.40
C ALA A 418 16.29 4.47 23.27
N ASP A 419 15.26 3.68 22.93
CA ASP A 419 15.34 2.61 21.92
C ASP A 419 15.30 3.14 20.47
N LEU A 420 14.91 4.41 20.28
CA LEU A 420 14.93 5.10 18.98
C LEU A 420 15.95 6.24 18.94
N ALA A 421 16.82 6.38 19.95
CA ALA A 421 17.76 7.49 20.06
C ALA A 421 18.62 7.60 18.79
N TYR A 422 19.07 6.47 18.26
CA TYR A 422 19.92 6.40 17.07
C TYR A 422 19.22 6.83 15.78
N LEU A 423 17.91 7.11 15.79
CA LEU A 423 17.22 7.69 14.63
C LEU A 423 17.59 9.16 14.43
N TRP A 424 17.76 9.92 15.52
CA TRP A 424 17.92 11.38 15.49
C TRP A 424 19.10 11.93 16.28
N ALA A 425 19.65 11.19 17.24
CA ALA A 425 20.72 11.64 18.12
C ALA A 425 22.08 11.24 17.56
N PHE A 426 22.85 12.23 17.12
CA PHE A 426 24.22 12.01 16.67
C PHE A 426 25.15 12.10 17.88
N ASP A 427 25.83 11.01 18.17
CA ASP A 427 26.91 10.97 19.16
C ASP A 427 28.27 10.86 18.45
N PHE A 428 28.94 11.99 18.26
CA PHE A 428 30.30 12.01 17.70
C PHE A 428 31.39 11.74 18.76
N ASN A 429 31.04 11.50 20.03
CA ASN A 429 32.04 11.25 21.08
C ASN A 429 32.67 9.84 21.00
N GLY A 430 32.21 8.99 20.06
CA GLY A 430 32.80 7.71 19.71
C GLY A 430 32.55 7.30 18.25
N PRO A 431 33.11 6.19 17.76
CA PRO A 431 32.88 5.68 16.41
C PRO A 431 31.48 5.07 16.19
N ASN A 432 30.57 5.17 17.15
CA ASN A 432 29.29 4.46 17.21
C ASN A 432 28.16 5.17 16.46
N LEU A 433 28.47 5.82 15.34
CA LEU A 433 27.42 6.34 14.46
C LEU A 433 26.80 5.17 13.70
N ALA A 434 25.47 5.07 13.81
CA ALA A 434 24.75 4.03 13.11
C ALA A 434 24.90 4.19 11.58
N PRO A 435 24.93 3.10 10.81
CA PRO A 435 25.12 3.15 9.35
C PRO A 435 24.16 4.10 8.63
N TRP A 436 22.90 4.19 9.08
CA TRP A 436 21.92 5.14 8.53
C TRP A 436 22.23 6.59 8.88
N GLN A 437 22.76 6.87 10.08
CA GLN A 437 23.15 8.23 10.46
C GLN A 437 24.28 8.76 9.56
N TRP A 438 25.25 7.91 9.19
CA TRP A 438 26.28 8.24 8.21
C TRP A 438 25.68 8.63 6.84
N LEU A 439 24.67 7.90 6.38
CA LEU A 439 23.99 8.22 5.13
C LEU A 439 23.23 9.55 5.21
N ASN A 440 22.66 9.88 6.37
CA ASN A 440 21.98 11.15 6.60
C ASN A 440 22.98 12.32 6.57
N ILE A 441 24.12 12.19 7.26
CA ILE A 441 25.22 13.17 7.24
C ILE A 441 25.76 13.35 5.81
N LEU A 442 26.04 12.25 5.12
CA LEU A 442 26.53 12.27 3.74
C LEU A 442 25.52 12.96 2.80
N GLY A 443 24.23 12.66 2.96
CA GLY A 443 23.15 13.32 2.23
C GLY A 443 23.10 14.83 2.49
N ALA A 444 23.28 15.26 3.74
CA ALA A 444 23.36 16.67 4.11
C ALA A 444 24.58 17.37 3.48
N VAL A 445 25.76 16.75 3.54
CA VAL A 445 27.00 17.27 2.93
C VAL A 445 26.84 17.44 1.42
N ILE A 446 26.36 16.41 0.72
CA ILE A 446 26.13 16.48 -0.74
C ILE A 446 25.10 17.56 -1.07
N THR A 447 24.07 17.74 -0.24
CA THR A 447 23.09 18.84 -0.42
C THR A 447 23.77 20.21 -0.34
N GLY A 448 24.66 20.41 0.62
CA GLY A 448 25.49 21.63 0.70
C GLY A 448 26.35 21.82 -0.54
N LEU A 449 27.03 20.77 -1.00
CA LEU A 449 27.87 20.83 -2.21
C LEU A 449 27.06 21.17 -3.48
N ILE A 450 25.90 20.53 -3.67
CA ILE A 450 24.97 20.85 -4.77
C ILE A 450 24.55 22.32 -4.71
N PHE A 451 24.27 22.84 -3.52
CA PHE A 451 23.88 24.24 -3.36
C PHE A 451 25.00 25.19 -3.82
N PHE A 452 26.21 25.07 -3.28
CA PHE A 452 27.33 25.91 -3.69
C PHE A 452 27.71 25.75 -5.16
N TYR A 453 27.67 24.52 -5.68
CA TYR A 453 28.00 24.24 -7.07
C TYR A 453 26.93 24.78 -8.03
N SER A 454 25.64 24.58 -7.73
CA SER A 454 24.53 25.12 -8.55
C SER A 454 24.54 26.65 -8.60
N ASP A 455 24.86 27.32 -7.49
CA ASP A 455 24.99 28.77 -7.41
C ASP A 455 26.18 29.29 -8.23
N ARG A 456 27.30 28.56 -8.25
CA ARG A 456 28.44 28.84 -9.14
C ARG A 456 28.05 28.67 -10.61
N VAL A 457 27.44 27.55 -10.98
CA VAL A 457 27.03 27.25 -12.37
C VAL A 457 26.02 28.28 -12.86
N ASP A 458 25.04 28.64 -12.04
CA ASP A 458 24.03 29.64 -12.38
C ASP A 458 24.64 31.04 -12.57
N ARG A 459 25.60 31.46 -11.72
CA ARG A 459 26.35 32.72 -11.94
C ARG A 459 27.12 32.73 -13.25
N VAL A 460 27.87 31.67 -13.53
CA VAL A 460 28.65 31.55 -14.79
C VAL A 460 27.71 31.58 -16.00
N TRP A 461 26.59 30.87 -15.91
CA TRP A 461 25.59 30.84 -16.98
C TRP A 461 24.92 32.20 -17.19
N ARG A 462 24.56 32.94 -16.13
CA ARG A 462 24.00 34.29 -16.26
C ARG A 462 24.97 35.24 -16.96
N LEU A 463 26.24 35.22 -16.58
CA LEU A 463 27.28 36.04 -17.22
C LEU A 463 27.46 35.68 -18.71
N ALA A 464 27.49 34.38 -19.02
CA ALA A 464 27.54 33.93 -20.41
C ALA A 464 26.30 34.38 -21.20
N LYS A 465 25.12 34.36 -20.57
CA LYS A 465 23.86 34.77 -21.17
C LYS A 465 23.76 36.27 -21.44
N GLU A 466 24.38 37.10 -20.59
CA GLU A 466 24.50 38.55 -20.83
C GLU A 466 25.35 38.86 -22.06
N GLN A 467 26.38 38.05 -22.32
CA GLN A 467 27.24 38.18 -23.50
C GLN A 467 26.63 37.57 -24.77
N ASP A 468 26.01 36.40 -24.64
CA ASP A 468 25.30 35.70 -25.71
C ASP A 468 23.98 35.14 -25.15
N SER A 469 22.86 35.72 -25.57
CA SER A 469 21.53 35.29 -25.13
C SER A 469 21.21 33.82 -25.43
N ALA A 470 21.94 33.19 -26.39
CA ALA A 470 21.82 31.79 -26.75
C ALA A 470 22.78 30.86 -25.98
N ALA A 471 23.62 31.39 -25.08
CA ALA A 471 24.57 30.60 -24.32
C ALA A 471 23.88 29.56 -23.41
N ALA A 472 24.27 28.30 -23.58
CA ALA A 472 23.82 27.19 -22.76
C ALA A 472 24.78 26.95 -21.59
N PRO A 473 24.31 26.41 -20.46
CA PRO A 473 25.22 25.90 -19.44
C PRO A 473 26.03 24.72 -20.02
N GLU A 474 27.31 24.65 -19.65
CA GLU A 474 28.21 23.60 -20.11
C GLU A 474 27.67 22.21 -19.71
N SER A 475 27.61 21.28 -20.66
CA SER A 475 27.03 19.94 -20.44
C SER A 475 27.73 19.17 -19.32
N THR A 476 29.04 19.36 -19.17
CA THR A 476 29.85 18.79 -18.08
C THR A 476 29.39 19.27 -16.70
N GLN A 477 29.04 20.55 -16.57
CA GLN A 477 28.58 21.11 -15.29
C GLN A 477 27.19 20.57 -14.93
N VAL A 478 26.31 20.46 -15.93
CA VAL A 478 24.96 19.87 -15.77
C VAL A 478 25.06 18.39 -15.38
N SER A 479 25.94 17.62 -16.01
CA SER A 479 26.10 16.19 -15.71
C SER A 479 26.65 15.95 -14.30
N VAL A 480 27.61 16.76 -13.84
CA VAL A 480 28.13 16.71 -12.46
C VAL A 480 27.03 17.04 -11.44
N LEU A 481 26.24 18.09 -11.70
CA LEU A 481 25.13 18.48 -10.82
C LEU A 481 24.06 17.38 -10.72
N LEU A 482 23.72 16.74 -11.84
CA LEU A 482 22.82 15.59 -11.88
C LEU A 482 23.41 14.36 -11.16
N GLY A 483 24.70 14.11 -11.32
CA GLY A 483 25.42 13.04 -10.63
C GLY A 483 25.34 13.20 -9.11
N MET A 484 25.69 14.38 -8.59
CA MET A 484 25.59 14.68 -7.16
C MET A 484 24.15 14.55 -6.66
N ALA A 485 23.16 15.06 -7.41
CA ALA A 485 21.77 14.92 -7.06
C ALA A 485 21.36 13.44 -6.94
N ARG A 486 21.78 12.58 -7.87
CA ARG A 486 21.52 11.13 -7.81
C ARG A 486 22.20 10.46 -6.62
N VAL A 487 23.44 10.81 -6.28
CA VAL A 487 24.14 10.25 -5.11
C VAL A 487 23.43 10.66 -3.81
N ARG A 488 23.11 11.95 -3.63
CA ARG A 488 22.29 12.41 -2.49
C ARG A 488 20.98 11.63 -2.40
N ASN A 489 20.33 11.43 -3.54
CA ASN A 489 19.07 10.72 -3.64
C ASN A 489 19.22 9.25 -3.21
N LEU A 490 20.31 8.59 -3.62
CA LEU A 490 20.64 7.24 -3.18
C LEU A 490 20.89 7.18 -1.66
N CYS A 491 21.66 8.13 -1.10
CA CYS A 491 21.91 8.19 0.34
C CYS A 491 20.61 8.27 1.14
N ALA A 492 19.68 9.12 0.71
CA ALA A 492 18.41 9.28 1.42
C ALA A 492 17.47 8.07 1.24
N VAL A 493 17.50 7.37 0.10
CA VAL A 493 16.78 6.09 -0.06
C VAL A 493 17.33 5.03 0.88
N LEU A 494 18.65 4.85 0.90
CA LEU A 494 19.31 3.88 1.77
C LEU A 494 19.12 4.23 3.25
N TYR A 495 19.16 5.52 3.61
CA TYR A 495 18.85 6.00 4.95
C TYR A 495 17.45 5.57 5.37
N VAL A 496 16.42 5.84 4.55
CA VAL A 496 15.03 5.48 4.89
C VAL A 496 14.88 3.98 5.08
N LEU A 497 15.47 3.16 4.21
CA LEU A 497 15.39 1.70 4.31
C LEU A 497 16.06 1.18 5.59
N LEU A 498 17.26 1.68 5.92
CA LEU A 498 18.00 1.26 7.11
C LEU A 498 17.35 1.79 8.39
N ALA A 499 16.98 3.07 8.43
CA ALA A 499 16.29 3.66 9.57
C ALA A 499 14.94 2.97 9.83
N PHE A 500 14.22 2.58 8.78
CA PHE A 500 12.99 1.81 8.92
C PHE A 500 13.25 0.40 9.47
N GLY A 501 14.29 -0.29 8.96
CA GLY A 501 14.72 -1.59 9.50
C GLY A 501 15.05 -1.51 10.98
N TYR A 502 15.77 -0.45 11.39
CA TYR A 502 16.07 -0.18 12.79
C TYR A 502 14.80 0.03 13.63
N VAL A 503 13.91 0.93 13.22
CA VAL A 503 12.63 1.19 13.92
C VAL A 503 11.82 -0.09 14.08
N PHE A 504 11.75 -0.91 13.03
CA PHE A 504 11.02 -2.16 13.07
C PHE A 504 11.59 -3.14 14.10
N LEU A 505 12.92 -3.27 14.15
CA LEU A 505 13.58 -4.17 15.09
C LEU A 505 13.50 -3.66 16.54
N ALA A 506 13.67 -2.35 16.74
CA ALA A 506 13.57 -1.71 18.05
C ALA A 506 12.16 -1.82 18.64
N LEU A 507 11.12 -1.56 17.84
CA LEU A 507 9.72 -1.65 18.28
C LEU A 507 9.21 -3.09 18.38
N GLY A 508 9.82 -4.03 17.66
CA GLY A 508 9.37 -5.42 17.62
C GLY A 508 9.68 -6.21 18.90
N GLY A 509 10.47 -5.65 19.83
CA GLY A 509 10.94 -6.36 21.02
C GLY A 509 11.68 -7.65 20.68
N VAL A 510 12.29 -7.72 19.49
CA VAL A 510 12.97 -8.92 19.01
C VAL A 510 14.25 -9.06 19.80
N ASP A 511 14.28 -10.06 20.68
CA ASP A 511 15.42 -10.35 21.54
C ASP A 511 16.67 -10.55 20.67
N ALA A 512 17.72 -9.75 20.89
CA ALA A 512 18.91 -9.71 20.03
C ALA A 512 19.59 -11.09 19.91
N ALA A 513 19.40 -11.96 20.91
CA ALA A 513 19.84 -13.35 20.90
C ALA A 513 19.26 -14.20 19.75
N GLY A 514 18.18 -13.73 19.10
CA GLY A 514 17.53 -14.41 17.98
C GLY A 514 18.24 -14.29 16.63
N PHE A 515 19.20 -13.36 16.47
CA PHE A 515 19.84 -13.10 15.17
C PHE A 515 21.08 -13.98 14.89
N ALA A 516 21.00 -15.27 15.20
CA ALA A 516 22.06 -16.23 14.88
C ALA A 516 21.98 -16.74 13.42
N GLY A 517 23.11 -17.22 12.89
CA GLY A 517 23.17 -17.91 11.60
C GLY A 517 23.02 -16.98 10.40
N TRP A 518 22.03 -17.24 9.54
CA TRP A 518 21.84 -16.48 8.30
C TRP A 518 21.39 -15.02 8.53
N LEU A 519 20.91 -14.71 9.74
CA LEU A 519 20.56 -13.35 10.18
C LEU A 519 21.72 -12.58 10.83
N ALA A 520 22.89 -13.19 10.98
CA ALA A 520 24.07 -12.51 11.54
C ALA A 520 24.43 -11.16 10.87
N PRO A 521 24.22 -10.96 9.54
CA PRO A 521 24.43 -9.64 8.94
C PRO A 521 23.46 -8.56 9.44
N VAL A 522 22.24 -8.94 9.84
CA VAL A 522 21.23 -8.04 10.41
C VAL A 522 21.64 -7.66 11.83
N ASP A 523 22.12 -8.64 12.62
CA ASP A 523 22.68 -8.39 13.95
C ASP A 523 23.88 -7.45 13.90
N ALA A 524 24.83 -7.69 13.00
CA ALA A 524 26.00 -6.83 12.83
C ALA A 524 25.63 -5.40 12.43
N LEU A 525 24.50 -5.23 11.73
CA LEU A 525 24.04 -3.94 11.22
C LEU A 525 23.21 -3.15 12.25
N TYR A 526 22.35 -3.83 13.02
CA TYR A 526 21.39 -3.20 13.94
C TYR A 526 21.64 -3.52 15.42
N GLY A 527 22.17 -4.69 15.75
CA GLY A 527 22.35 -5.20 17.11
C GLY A 527 23.09 -4.26 18.06
N PRO A 528 24.16 -3.54 17.65
CA PRO A 528 24.81 -2.54 18.52
C PRO A 528 23.93 -1.33 18.89
N TYR A 529 22.78 -1.16 18.25
CA TYR A 529 21.90 0.00 18.35
C TYR A 529 20.50 -0.35 18.89
N LEU A 530 20.16 -1.64 18.96
CA LEU A 530 18.97 -2.20 19.62
C LEU A 530 19.28 -2.44 21.09
#